data_AF-A0A560DP77-F1
#
_entry.id   AF-A0A560DP77-F1
#
_cell.length_a   1.000
_cell.length_b   1.000
_cell.length_c   1.000
_cell.angle_alpha   90.00
_cell.angle_beta   90.00
_cell.angle_gamma   90.00
#
_symmetry.space_group_name_H-M   'P 1'
#
loop_
_entity.id
_entity.type
_entity.pdbx_description
1 polymer ?
#
loop_
_entity_poly.entity_id
_entity_poly.type
_entity_poly.pdbx_seq_one_letter_code
_entity_poly.pdbx_strand_id
1 'polypeptide(L)'
;MDVAKGRGAKRAKVVLAGKLAVILHRIWGAFIGLHPQPSMPIRDGAGPFAVRTAAPALGEHNGEVLSGLLGLSCAEIAQLASEGIIGTSMLSEGS
;
A
#
# COMPACT_ATOMS: atom_id res chain seq x y z
N MET A 1 -37.51 -31.40 3.61
CA MET A 1 -36.68 -30.68 2.62
C MET A 1 -35.85 -29.66 3.39
N ASP A 2 -34.62 -30.07 3.68
CA ASP A 2 -33.62 -29.30 4.40
C ASP A 2 -33.13 -28.10 3.60
N VAL A 3 -33.13 -26.92 4.24
CA VAL A 3 -32.29 -25.79 3.83
C VAL A 3 -31.42 -25.43 5.01
N ALA A 4 -30.27 -26.09 5.09
CA ALA A 4 -29.21 -25.75 6.01
C ALA A 4 -28.54 -24.43 5.56
N LYS A 5 -28.88 -23.32 6.23
CA LYS A 5 -28.18 -22.05 6.06
C LYS A 5 -26.88 -22.09 6.87
N GLY A 6 -25.77 -22.32 6.16
CA GLY A 6 -24.42 -22.46 6.70
C GLY A 6 -23.99 -21.27 7.55
N ARG A 7 -23.58 -21.59 8.78
CA ARG A 7 -23.15 -20.68 9.84
C ARG A 7 -21.77 -20.10 9.55
N GLY A 8 -21.67 -18.78 9.65
CA GLY A 8 -20.58 -18.07 10.33
C GLY A 8 -19.19 -18.15 9.70
N ALA A 9 -18.86 -17.16 8.85
CA ALA A 9 -17.46 -16.74 8.71
C ALA A 9 -16.96 -16.29 10.09
N LYS A 10 -16.20 -17.16 10.77
CA LYS A 10 -15.56 -16.84 12.05
C LYS A 10 -14.57 -15.71 11.82
N ARG A 11 -14.97 -14.48 12.14
CA ARG A 11 -14.04 -13.36 12.28
C ARG A 11 -13.04 -13.75 13.37
N ALA A 12 -11.76 -13.86 13.01
CA ALA A 12 -10.70 -14.01 14.00
C ALA A 12 -10.66 -12.73 14.84
N LYS A 13 -11.28 -12.77 16.04
CA LYS A 13 -11.09 -11.77 17.08
C LYS A 13 -9.89 -12.19 17.90
N VAL A 14 -8.72 -11.62 17.59
CA VAL A 14 -7.64 -11.54 18.59
C VAL A 14 -7.94 -10.30 19.42
N VAL A 15 -8.46 -10.50 20.63
CA VAL A 15 -8.63 -9.44 21.63
C VAL A 15 -7.52 -9.62 22.66
N LEU A 16 -6.43 -8.88 22.50
CA LEU A 16 -5.48 -8.64 23.58
C LEU A 16 -5.87 -7.30 24.22
N ALA A 17 -6.05 -7.30 25.54
CA ALA A 17 -6.59 -6.18 26.28
C ALA A 17 -5.92 -4.82 25.92
N GLY A 18 -6.74 -3.87 25.49
CA GLY A 18 -6.57 -2.45 25.79
C GLY A 18 -5.86 -1.55 24.77
N LYS A 19 -4.78 -1.96 24.09
CA LYS A 19 -4.00 -1.04 23.22
C LYS A 19 -3.38 -1.67 21.97
N LEU A 20 -3.51 -2.98 21.79
CA LEU A 20 -3.02 -3.72 20.63
C LEU A 20 -4.20 -4.38 19.92
N ALA A 21 -4.47 -3.94 18.70
CA ALA A 21 -5.31 -4.71 17.79
C ALA A 21 -5.02 -4.32 16.35
N VAL A 22 -5.05 -5.30 15.46
CA VAL A 22 -4.78 -5.16 14.01
C VAL A 22 -6.05 -5.50 13.25
N ILE A 23 -6.34 -4.76 12.18
CA ILE A 23 -7.28 -5.19 11.13
C ILE A 23 -6.49 -5.48 9.86
N LEU A 24 -6.86 -6.56 9.18
CA LEU A 24 -6.37 -6.87 7.84
C LEU A 24 -7.26 -6.17 6.82
N HIS A 25 -6.70 -5.16 6.17
CA HIS A 25 -7.33 -4.48 5.04
C HIS A 25 -7.01 -5.24 3.77
N ARG A 26 -8.02 -5.47 2.94
CA ARG A 26 -7.81 -6.06 1.61
C ARG A 26 -7.58 -4.93 0.63
N ILE A 27 -6.35 -4.77 0.17
CA ILE A 27 -5.93 -3.64 -0.66
C ILE A 27 -5.26 -4.11 -1.95
N TRP A 28 -5.53 -3.39 -3.04
CA TRP A 28 -4.95 -3.66 -4.34
C TRP A 28 -3.60 -2.95 -4.49
N GLY A 29 -2.53 -3.71 -4.72
CA GLY A 29 -1.23 -3.18 -5.13
C GLY A 29 -0.96 -3.47 -6.61
N ALA A 30 -0.34 -2.52 -7.32
CA ALA A 30 -0.17 -2.59 -8.78
C ALA A 30 0.51 -3.88 -9.27
N PHE A 31 1.49 -4.42 -8.52
CA PHE A 31 2.25 -5.62 -8.92
C PHE A 31 1.87 -6.90 -8.16
N ILE A 32 1.22 -6.79 -7.00
CA ILE A 32 0.90 -7.93 -6.13
C ILE A 32 -0.60 -8.27 -6.10
N GLY A 33 -1.43 -7.44 -6.75
CA GLY A 33 -2.87 -7.58 -6.74
C GLY A 33 -3.48 -7.41 -5.35
N LEU A 34 -4.56 -8.13 -5.10
CA LEU A 34 -5.38 -7.98 -3.90
C LEU A 34 -4.82 -8.77 -2.71
N HIS A 35 -4.22 -8.07 -1.75
CA HIS A 35 -3.52 -8.71 -0.62
C HIS A 35 -4.00 -8.20 0.75
N PRO A 36 -3.77 -8.95 1.85
CA PRO A 36 -4.05 -8.48 3.20
C PRO A 36 -2.92 -7.59 3.73
N GLN A 37 -3.25 -6.34 4.07
CA GLN A 37 -2.32 -5.39 4.69
C GLN A 37 -2.73 -5.11 6.14
N PRO A 38 -1.84 -5.34 7.13
CA PRO A 38 -2.16 -5.05 8.52
C PRO A 38 -2.22 -3.54 8.79
N SER A 39 -3.18 -3.12 9.62
CA SER A 39 -3.18 -1.79 10.21
C SER A 39 -2.06 -1.63 11.25
N MET A 40 -1.75 -0.38 11.61
CA MET A 40 -0.88 -0.07 12.75
C MET A 40 -1.41 -0.77 14.03
N PRO A 41 -0.57 -1.51 14.78
CA PRO A 41 -1.01 -2.27 15.95
C PRO A 41 -1.33 -1.40 17.16
N ILE A 42 -0.67 -0.25 17.29
CA ILE A 42 -0.87 0.73 18.37
C ILE A 42 -2.05 1.64 18.02
N ARG A 43 -2.78 2.13 19.04
CA ARG A 43 -3.97 2.97 18.91
C ARG A 43 -3.94 4.15 19.88
N ASP A 44 -4.49 5.27 19.44
CA ASP A 44 -4.78 6.47 20.25
C ASP A 44 -6.29 6.65 20.51
N GLY A 45 -7.15 5.85 19.85
CA GLY A 45 -8.60 5.87 19.99
C GLY A 45 -9.26 4.48 19.95
N ALA A 46 -10.59 4.45 19.80
CA ALA A 46 -11.37 3.20 19.88
C ALA A 46 -11.12 2.24 18.69
N GLY A 47 -10.73 2.78 17.53
CA GLY A 47 -10.57 2.04 16.28
C GLY A 47 -9.10 1.79 15.90
N PRO A 48 -8.83 0.84 14.99
CA PRO A 48 -7.54 0.76 14.31
C PRO A 48 -7.39 1.92 13.35
N PHE A 49 -6.14 2.27 13.04
CA PHE A 49 -5.86 3.15 11.92
C PHE A 49 -6.25 2.48 10.60
N ALA A 50 -7.00 3.21 9.78
CA ALA A 50 -7.34 2.75 8.44
C ALA A 50 -6.08 2.78 7.55
N VAL A 51 -5.81 1.67 6.87
CA VAL A 51 -4.91 1.66 5.72
C VAL A 51 -5.64 2.35 4.56
N ARG A 52 -5.14 3.50 4.13
CA ARG A 52 -5.79 4.36 3.12
C ARG A 52 -5.42 3.97 1.69
N THR A 53 -4.17 3.60 1.46
CA THR A 53 -3.61 3.36 0.13
C THR A 53 -2.57 2.24 0.19
N ALA A 54 -2.37 1.53 -0.91
CA ALA A 54 -1.31 0.55 -1.03
C ALA A 54 0.06 1.25 -1.02
N ALA A 55 1.12 0.46 -0.82
CA ALA A 55 2.46 0.96 -1.07
C ALA A 55 2.59 1.37 -2.56
N PRO A 56 3.25 2.51 -2.85
CA PRO A 56 3.44 2.97 -4.22
C PRO A 56 4.36 2.05 -5.01
N ALA A 57 4.16 2.01 -6.32
CA ALA A 57 5.11 1.46 -7.28
C ALA A 57 6.40 2.30 -7.35
N LEU A 58 7.46 1.71 -7.93
CA LEU A 58 8.71 2.42 -8.22
C LEU A 58 8.40 3.65 -9.08
N GLY A 59 8.77 4.83 -8.58
CA GLY A 59 8.63 6.09 -9.30
C GLY A 59 7.20 6.61 -9.47
N GLU A 60 6.18 5.99 -8.85
CA GLU A 60 4.76 6.36 -9.03
C GLU A 60 4.47 7.85 -8.79
N HIS A 61 5.19 8.46 -7.85
CA HIS A 61 5.01 9.87 -7.47
C HIS A 61 6.14 10.79 -7.98
N ASN A 62 7.02 10.33 -8.89
CA ASN A 62 8.15 11.15 -9.38
C ASN A 62 7.67 12.46 -10.01
N GLY A 63 6.65 12.40 -10.89
CA GLY A 63 6.13 13.61 -11.54
C GLY A 63 5.52 14.60 -10.56
N GLU A 64 4.72 14.11 -9.61
CA GLU A 64 4.08 14.94 -8.57
C GLU A 64 5.11 15.65 -7.70
N VAL A 65 6.12 14.92 -7.20
CA VAL A 65 7.12 15.48 -6.29
C VAL A 65 8.12 16.36 -7.04
N LEU A 66 8.73 15.86 -8.11
CA LEU A 66 9.80 16.58 -8.81
C LEU A 66 9.27 17.81 -9.53
N SER A 67 8.09 17.73 -10.16
CA SER A 67 7.51 18.89 -10.82
C SER A 67 6.70 19.74 -9.85
N GLY A 68 5.79 19.14 -9.09
CA GLY A 68 4.85 19.87 -8.24
C GLY A 68 5.46 20.48 -6.99
N LEU A 69 6.43 19.81 -6.35
CA LEU A 69 7.07 20.31 -5.12
C LEU A 69 8.43 20.96 -5.36
N LEU A 70 9.21 20.44 -6.32
CA LEU A 70 10.57 20.92 -6.59
C LEU A 70 10.68 21.82 -7.82
N GLY A 71 9.61 21.95 -8.63
CA GLY A 71 9.57 22.87 -9.77
C GLY A 71 10.37 22.44 -11.00
N LEU A 72 10.74 21.16 -11.11
CA LEU A 72 11.44 20.66 -12.29
C LEU A 72 10.51 20.63 -13.50
N SER A 73 11.07 21.01 -14.65
CA SER A 73 10.43 20.90 -15.96
C SER A 73 10.36 19.44 -16.42
N CYS A 74 9.49 19.16 -17.38
CA CYS A 74 9.41 17.85 -18.02
C CYS A 74 10.75 17.43 -18.66
N ALA A 75 11.53 18.38 -19.17
CA ALA A 75 12.82 18.11 -19.80
C ALA A 75 13.86 17.66 -18.76
N GLU A 76 13.93 18.32 -17.61
CA GLU A 76 14.83 17.94 -16.51
C GLU A 76 14.46 16.57 -15.94
N ILE A 77 13.18 16.28 -15.74
CA ILE A 77 12.71 14.97 -15.26
C ILE A 77 13.04 13.87 -16.28
N ALA A 78 12.85 14.14 -17.58
CA ALA A 78 13.21 13.20 -18.64
C ALA A 78 14.71 12.92 -18.67
N GLN A 79 15.55 13.96 -18.47
CA GLN A 79 16.99 13.80 -18.38
C GLN A 79 17.38 12.90 -17.19
N LEU A 80 16.86 13.17 -16.00
CA LEU A 80 17.10 12.33 -14.80
C LEU A 80 16.70 10.87 -15.01
N ALA A 81 15.58 10.63 -15.69
CA ALA A 81 15.14 9.28 -16.03
C ALA A 81 16.09 8.60 -17.03
N SER A 82 16.54 9.32 -18.05
CA SER A 82 17.45 8.78 -19.08
C SER A 82 18.84 8.46 -18.52
N GLU A 83 19.31 9.23 -17.54
CA GLU A 83 20.57 9.03 -16.86
C GLU A 83 20.49 7.94 -15.76
N GLY A 84 19.30 7.36 -15.53
CA GLY A 84 19.11 6.34 -14.50
C GLY A 84 19.19 6.86 -13.06
N ILE A 85 19.12 8.17 -12.86
CA ILE A 85 19.20 8.82 -11.54
C ILE A 85 17.91 8.58 -10.74
N ILE A 86 16.76 8.51 -11.43
CA ILE A 86 15.46 8.19 -10.83
C ILE A 86 14.92 6.87 -11.36
N GLY A 87 14.27 6.10 -10.49
CA GLY A 87 13.68 4.81 -10.86
C GLY A 87 12.41 4.99 -11.69
N THR A 88 12.41 4.43 -12.91
CA THR A 88 11.24 4.36 -13.82
C THR A 88 10.92 2.93 -14.26
N SER A 89 11.86 2.01 -14.09
CA SER A 89 11.72 0.58 -14.35
C SER A 89 12.59 -0.20 -13.36
N MET A 90 12.26 -1.48 -13.14
CA MET A 90 13.17 -2.35 -12.38
C MET A 90 14.42 -2.60 -13.21
N LEU A 91 15.59 -2.41 -12.60
CA LEU A 91 16.85 -2.89 -13.15
C LEU A 91 16.93 -4.40 -12.87
N SER A 92 17.01 -5.19 -13.94
CA SER A 92 17.38 -6.60 -13.82
C SER A 92 18.89 -6.70 -13.87
N GLU A 93 19.51 -7.37 -12.92
CA GLU A 93 20.92 -7.77 -13.03
C GLU A 93 21.07 -8.69 -14.25
N GLY A 94 21.89 -8.31 -15.24
CA GLY A 94 22.24 -9.15 -16.39
C GLY A 94 22.00 -8.54 -17.78
N SER A 95 22.57 -7.36 -18.06
CA SER A 95 22.78 -6.87 -19.44
C SER A 95 24.25 -6.69 -19.73
#